data_AF-A0A3E5GI81-F1
#
_entry.id   AF-A0A3E5GI81-F1
#
_cell.length_a   1.000
_cell.length_b   1.000
_cell.length_c   1.000
_cell.angle_alpha   90.00
_cell.angle_beta   90.00
_cell.angle_gamma   90.00
#
_symmetry.space_group_name_H-M   'P 1'
#
loop_
_entity.id
_entity.type
_entity.pdbx_description
1 polymer ?
#
loop_
_entity_poly.entity_id
_entity_poly.type
_entity_poly.pdbx_seq_one_letter_code
_entity_poly.pdbx_strand_id
1 'polypeptide(L)' 'MADKFVVRQKKPDRKEDKSVVMTLRIDRELQEEFDKLSAKSDRSRNELMCMALRYALEHLEFIPEAGE' A
#
# COMPACT_ATOMS: atom_id res chain seq x y z
N MET A 1 -11.03 26.41 38.97
CA MET A 1 -10.95 26.71 37.52
C MET A 1 -10.84 25.37 36.82
N ALA A 2 -11.76 25.04 35.91
CA ALA A 2 -11.82 23.72 35.29
C ALA A 2 -10.61 23.47 34.37
N ASP A 3 -9.97 22.32 34.51
CA ASP A 3 -8.96 21.80 33.57
C ASP A 3 -9.60 21.65 32.18
N LYS A 4 -9.32 22.60 31.30
CA LYS A 4 -9.88 22.57 29.94
C LYS A 4 -8.99 21.71 29.05
N PHE A 5 -9.59 20.66 28.48
CA PHE A 5 -9.00 19.89 27.38
C PHE A 5 -9.05 20.74 26.10
N VAL A 6 -7.94 21.42 25.78
CA VAL A 6 -7.84 22.30 24.61
C VAL A 6 -7.38 21.49 23.40
N VAL A 7 -8.30 21.22 22.48
CA VAL A 7 -7.98 20.65 21.17
C VAL A 7 -7.59 21.78 20.22
N ARG A 8 -6.38 21.69 19.65
CA ARG A 8 -5.91 22.60 18.60
C ARG A 8 -6.00 21.94 17.23
N GLN A 9 -6.28 22.74 16.21
CA GLN A 9 -6.36 22.28 14.82
C GLN A 9 -5.00 21.71 14.39
N LYS A 10 -4.98 20.46 13.89
CA LYS A 10 -3.77 19.81 13.38
C LYS A 10 -3.26 20.63 12.18
N LYS A 11 -2.05 21.20 12.29
CA LYS A 11 -1.39 21.79 11.12
C LYS A 11 -1.02 20.65 10.17
N PRO A 12 -1.27 20.77 8.86
CA PRO A 12 -0.89 19.73 7.90
C PRO A 12 0.63 19.70 7.81
N ASP A 13 1.23 18.73 8.52
CA ASP A 13 2.64 18.42 8.36
C ASP A 13 2.80 17.74 7.00
N ARG A 14 3.34 18.47 6.01
CA ARG A 14 3.54 17.98 4.62
C ARG A 14 4.37 16.68 4.50
N LYS A 15 4.94 16.19 5.61
CA LYS A 15 5.78 14.99 5.66
C LYS A 15 5.01 13.70 5.97
N GLU A 16 3.80 13.76 6.52
CA GLU A 16 3.11 12.56 7.05
C GLU A 16 2.29 11.77 6.01
N ASP A 17 1.87 12.35 4.88
CA ASP A 17 0.97 11.67 3.92
C ASP A 17 1.71 11.03 2.73
N LYS A 18 2.67 10.13 2.95
CA LYS A 18 3.30 9.37 1.86
C LYS A 18 2.65 8.03 1.55
N SER A 19 1.79 7.54 2.44
CA SER A 19 1.13 6.24 2.32
C SER A 19 -0.39 6.44 2.34
N VAL A 20 -1.06 5.93 1.32
CA VAL A 20 -2.51 5.89 1.23
C VAL A 20 -2.95 4.44 1.48
N VAL A 21 -4.01 4.26 2.27
CA VAL A 21 -4.62 2.93 2.47
C VAL A 21 -5.43 2.57 1.23
N MET A 22 -5.16 1.39 0.66
CA MET A 22 -5.88 0.85 -0.49
C MET A 22 -6.43 -0.53 -0.11
N THR A 23 -7.71 -0.76 -0.38
CA THR A 23 -8.37 -2.06 -0.21
C THR A 23 -8.49 -2.76 -1.56
N LEU A 24 -7.95 -3.97 -1.66
CA LEU A 24 -7.94 -4.79 -2.88
C LEU A 24 -8.56 -6.15 -2.58
N ARG A 25 -9.28 -6.72 -3.55
CA ARG A 25 -9.66 -8.15 -3.53
C ARG A 25 -8.66 -8.93 -4.38
N ILE A 26 -8.11 -9.99 -3.82
CA ILE A 26 -7.20 -10.91 -4.51
C ILE A 26 -7.70 -12.33 -4.33
N ASP A 27 -7.25 -13.22 -5.22
CA ASP A 27 -7.51 -14.64 -5.09
C ASP A 27 -6.79 -15.22 -3.87
N ARG A 28 -7.42 -16.23 -3.28
CA ARG A 28 -6.91 -16.90 -2.07
C ARG A 28 -5.53 -17.52 -2.29
N GLU A 29 -5.32 -18.13 -3.45
CA GLU A 29 -4.05 -18.77 -3.80
C GLU A 29 -2.90 -17.75 -3.84
N LEU A 30 -3.15 -16.56 -4.39
CA LEU A 30 -2.17 -15.47 -4.43
C LEU A 30 -1.82 -14.96 -3.03
N GLN A 31 -2.82 -14.85 -2.14
CA GLN A 31 -2.57 -14.50 -0.75
C GLN A 31 -1.69 -15.56 -0.05
N GLU A 32 -1.97 -16.84 -0.26
CA GLU A 32 -1.22 -17.94 0.36
C GLU A 32 0.25 -17.97 -0.10
N GLU A 33 0.54 -17.61 -1.35
CA GLU A 33 1.92 -17.46 -1.83
C GLU A 33 2.65 -16.30 -1.12
N PHE A 34 1.99 -15.15 -0.90
CA PHE A 34 2.57 -14.06 -0.12
C PHE A 34 2.75 -14.42 1.36
N ASP A 35 1.84 -15.22 1.95
CA ASP A 35 1.97 -15.72 3.32
C ASP A 35 3.24 -16.61 3.46
N LYS A 36 3.44 -17.55 2.52
CA LYS A 36 4.65 -18.40 2.47
C LYS A 36 5.93 -17.58 2.28
N LEU A 37 5.89 -16.57 1.43
CA LEU A 37 7.05 -15.72 1.15
C LEU A 37 7.40 -14.83 2.36
N SER A 38 6.39 -14.30 3.04
CA SER A 38 6.54 -13.51 4.26
C SER A 38 7.23 -14.33 5.36
N ALA A 39 6.79 -15.58 5.56
CA ALA A 39 7.39 -16.50 6.54
C ALA A 39 8.88 -16.82 6.26
N LYS A 40 9.31 -16.79 5.00
CA LYS A 40 10.70 -17.10 4.60
C LYS A 40 11.62 -15.89 4.57
N SER A 41 11.08 -14.69 4.36
CA SER A 41 11.85 -13.48 4.05
C SER A 41 11.96 -12.48 5.21
N ASP A 42 11.25 -12.73 6.32
CA ASP A 42 11.12 -11.80 7.45
C ASP A 42 10.56 -10.42 7.05
N ARG A 43 9.82 -10.38 5.92
CA ARG A 43 9.13 -9.18 5.43
C ARG A 43 7.64 -9.32 5.58
N SER A 44 6.96 -8.20 5.80
CA SER A 44 5.50 -8.19 5.87
C SER A 44 4.88 -8.45 4.49
N ARG A 45 3.67 -9.02 4.48
CA ARG A 45 2.90 -9.22 3.25
C ARG A 45 2.68 -7.93 2.48
N ASN A 46 2.41 -6.84 3.20
CA ASN A 46 2.22 -5.53 2.60
C ASN A 46 3.50 -5.04 1.89
N GLU A 47 4.66 -5.23 2.52
CA GLU A 47 5.94 -4.88 1.91
C GLU A 47 6.20 -5.67 0.64
N LEU A 48 5.98 -7.00 0.68
CA LEU A 48 6.14 -7.88 -0.49
C LEU A 48 5.16 -7.51 -1.61
N MET A 49 3.90 -7.22 -1.29
CA MET A 49 2.91 -6.77 -2.27
C MET A 49 3.31 -5.43 -2.89
N CYS A 50 3.75 -4.45 -2.08
CA CYS A 50 4.22 -3.17 -2.61
C CYS A 50 5.43 -3.33 -3.55
N MET A 51 6.37 -4.22 -3.21
CA MET A 51 7.51 -4.53 -4.09
C MET A 51 7.05 -5.18 -5.40
N ALA A 52 6.16 -6.17 -5.32
CA ALA A 52 5.62 -6.86 -6.49
C ALA A 52 4.86 -5.89 -7.41
N LEU A 53 4.03 -5.00 -6.85
CA LEU A 53 3.29 -3.99 -7.61
C LEU A 53 4.22 -2.98 -8.28
N ARG A 54 5.28 -2.54 -7.60
CA ARG A 54 6.30 -1.66 -8.20
C ARG A 54 7.00 -2.35 -9.36
N TYR A 55 7.46 -3.57 -9.15
CA TYR A 55 8.10 -4.36 -10.19
C TYR A 55 7.15 -4.55 -11.39
N ALA A 56 5.90 -4.91 -11.14
CA ALA A 56 4.90 -5.08 -12.19
C ALA A 56 4.73 -3.79 -13.01
N LEU A 57 4.62 -2.63 -12.37
CA LEU A 57 4.51 -1.34 -13.07
C LEU A 57 5.76 -0.98 -13.88
N GLU A 58 6.96 -1.31 -13.39
CA GLU A 58 8.22 -1.07 -14.11
C GLU A 58 8.37 -1.94 -15.36
N HIS A 59 7.74 -3.12 -15.38
CA HIS A 59 7.85 -4.10 -16.47
C HIS A 59 6.55 -4.22 -17.29
N LEU A 60 5.53 -3.46 -16.94
CA LEU A 60 4.25 -3.45 -17.65
C LEU A 60 4.41 -2.62 -18.91
N GLU A 61 4.04 -3.21 -20.04
CA GLU A 61 3.85 -2.50 -21.29
C GLU A 61 2.36 -2.30 -21.53
N PHE A 62 1.95 -1.06 -21.74
CA PHE A 62 0.57 -0.74 -22.12
C PHE A 62 0.49 -0.67 -23.64
N ILE A 63 -0.25 -1.59 -24.25
CA ILE A 63 -0.52 -1.60 -25.68
C ILE A 63 -1.93 -1.03 -25.87
N PRO A 64 -2.09 0.21 -26.37
CA PRO A 64 -3.40 0.73 -26.70
C PRO A 64 -3.98 -0.06 -27.88
N GLU A 65 -5.29 -0.35 -27.86
CA GLU A 65 -5.97 -0.77 -29.08
C GLU A 65 -5.91 0.38 -30.09
N ALA A 66 -5.45 0.08 -31.30
CA ALA A 66 -5.45 1.05 -32.39
C ALA A 66 -6.91 1.27 -32.84
N GLY A 67 -7.60 2.22 -32.22
CA GLY A 67 -8.94 2.65 -32.65
C GLY A 67 -9.78 3.31 -31.58
N GLU A 68 -9.49 4.57 -31.26
CA GLU A 68 -10.52 5.58 -30.96
C GLU A 68 -10.35 6.76 -31.94
#